data_AF-A0A1Z5RGT4-F1
#
_entry.id   AF-A0A1Z5RGT4-F1
#
_cell.length_a   1.000
_cell.length_b   1.000
_cell.length_c   1.000
_cell.angle_alpha   90.00
_cell.angle_beta   90.00
_cell.angle_gamma   90.00
#
_symmetry.space_group_name_H-M   'P 1'
#
loop_
_entity.id
_entity.type
_entity.pdbx_description
1 polymer ?
#
loop_
_entity_poly.entity_id
_entity_poly.type
_entity_poly.pdbx_seq_one_letter_code
_entity_poly.pdbx_strand_id
1 'polypeptide(L)'
;MSYDLPLEFPQSRQALIGHGPRPNQAQLHFRRRRWPALPGAHRCPLHRIGSRLPSPSHPPCATPPRRAGTPPVFFSSRRRSSSLPASSACCFSMAWIWMVLAAGAVLLWAISLGRILSYSSPSCVPLSPQFMPPLRGDRRSRNVLLVVAHPDDESMFFAPTILFLKSKGHNIHILCMSRGNADGLGNTRKEELYHACETLKIPHEQVKVLDHPKLQDGFHEQWDHGLVAELTMEHVLLWAIDTIVTFDSYGVSGHPNHKDVHHGICKFLHANRQGNVEAWELV
;
A
#
# COMPACT_ATOMS: atom_id res chain seq x y z
N MET A 1 6.98 -14.81 79.29
CA MET A 1 5.99 -14.15 78.41
C MET A 1 6.00 -14.89 77.09
N SER A 2 4.84 -15.46 76.77
CA SER A 2 4.34 -16.01 75.50
C SER A 2 5.17 -16.99 74.66
N TYR A 3 4.48 -18.11 74.38
CA TYR A 3 4.79 -19.26 73.56
C TYR A 3 4.65 -18.95 72.05
N ASP A 4 5.27 -19.75 71.18
CA ASP A 4 4.58 -20.57 70.16
C ASP A 4 5.54 -21.23 69.13
N LEU A 5 5.37 -22.55 68.99
CA LEU A 5 5.70 -23.44 67.84
C LEU A 5 4.54 -23.36 66.80
N PRO A 6 4.46 -24.07 65.64
CA PRO A 6 5.31 -25.12 65.03
C PRO A 6 5.48 -25.04 63.46
N LEU A 7 6.17 -26.06 62.94
CA LEU A 7 6.16 -26.68 61.60
C LEU A 7 4.88 -26.58 60.73
N GLU A 8 5.03 -26.52 59.39
CA GLU A 8 4.37 -27.48 58.45
C GLU A 8 4.90 -27.45 56.99
N PHE A 9 4.58 -28.54 56.28
CA PHE A 9 5.06 -29.09 54.98
C PHE A 9 4.50 -28.40 53.70
N PRO A 10 4.98 -28.76 52.49
CA PRO A 10 4.77 -28.01 51.24
C PRO A 10 3.55 -28.48 50.42
N GLN A 11 2.91 -27.55 49.70
CA GLN A 11 1.87 -27.83 48.70
C GLN A 11 2.26 -27.33 47.30
N SER A 12 2.44 -28.30 46.41
CA SER A 12 1.99 -28.40 45.00
C SER A 12 1.63 -27.16 44.16
N ARG A 13 2.35 -27.06 43.03
CA ARG A 13 1.93 -26.79 41.63
C ARG A 13 0.91 -25.65 41.37
N GLN A 14 1.35 -24.68 40.57
CA GLN A 14 0.64 -24.32 39.32
C GLN A 14 1.61 -23.81 38.26
N ALA A 15 1.41 -24.33 37.05
CA ALA A 15 2.25 -24.14 35.88
C ALA A 15 2.20 -22.71 35.37
N LEU A 16 3.37 -22.12 35.13
CA LEU A 16 3.53 -20.93 34.30
C LEU A 16 3.06 -21.26 32.88
N ILE A 17 1.90 -20.72 32.52
CA ILE A 17 1.46 -20.62 31.13
C ILE A 17 2.42 -19.64 30.47
N GLY A 18 3.34 -20.18 29.67
CA GLY A 18 4.22 -19.40 28.81
C GLY A 18 3.37 -18.61 27.82
N HIS A 19 3.34 -17.29 27.98
CA HIS A 19 2.96 -16.41 26.89
C HIS A 19 4.07 -16.50 25.83
N GLY A 20 3.76 -17.19 24.73
CA GLY A 20 4.58 -17.15 23.52
C GLY A 20 4.81 -15.70 23.04
N PRO A 21 5.85 -15.46 22.23
CA PRO A 21 6.19 -14.12 21.76
C PRO A 21 5.00 -13.53 20.99
N ARG A 22 4.61 -12.31 21.37
CA ARG A 22 3.62 -11.50 20.66
C ARG A 22 4.10 -11.28 19.21
N PRO A 23 3.20 -11.21 18.21
CA PRO A 23 3.60 -10.94 16.84
C PRO A 23 4.34 -9.60 16.76
N ASN A 24 5.53 -9.61 16.14
CA ASN A 24 6.35 -8.44 15.90
C ASN A 24 5.49 -7.33 15.25
N GLN A 25 5.38 -6.19 15.93
CA GLN A 25 4.97 -4.95 15.28
C GLN A 25 6.04 -4.61 14.24
N ALA A 26 5.64 -4.50 12.97
CA ALA A 26 6.50 -3.93 11.94
C ALA A 26 6.78 -2.47 12.30
N GLN A 27 7.92 -2.20 12.94
CA GLN A 27 8.47 -0.87 13.04
C GLN A 27 8.93 -0.48 11.64
N LEU A 28 8.33 0.55 11.05
CA LEU A 28 8.88 1.15 9.83
C LEU A 28 10.24 1.73 10.20
N HIS A 29 11.31 1.14 9.68
CA HIS A 29 12.65 1.66 9.88
C HIS A 29 12.91 2.68 8.77
N PHE A 30 13.49 3.82 9.12
CA PHE A 30 13.89 4.81 8.13
C PHE A 30 15.36 5.06 8.25
N ARG A 31 16.05 5.06 7.11
CA ARG A 31 17.47 5.40 7.04
C ARG A 31 17.63 6.77 6.42
N ARG A 32 18.31 7.67 7.14
CA ARG A 32 18.73 8.95 6.60
C ARG A 32 19.91 8.75 5.66
N ARG A 33 19.83 9.28 4.44
CA ARG A 33 21.00 9.38 3.56
C ARG A 33 21.44 10.83 3.47
N ARG A 34 22.64 11.11 4.02
CA ARG A 34 23.39 12.34 3.74
C ARG A 34 24.71 11.90 3.12
N TRP A 35 24.90 12.15 1.82
CA TRP A 35 26.11 11.70 1.13
C TRP A 35 27.29 12.63 1.40
N PRO A 36 28.48 12.13 1.77
CA PRO A 36 29.69 12.93 1.73
C PRO A 36 30.10 13.21 0.27
N ALA A 37 30.75 14.34 0.03
CA ALA A 37 31.24 14.74 -1.28
C ALA A 37 32.28 13.73 -1.79
N LEU A 38 31.94 12.94 -2.81
CA LEU A 38 32.95 12.22 -3.60
C LEU A 38 33.59 13.16 -4.62
N PRO A 39 34.92 13.16 -4.78
CA PRO A 39 35.61 14.03 -5.72
C PRO A 39 35.50 13.50 -7.16
N GLY A 40 34.99 14.37 -8.04
CA GLY A 40 35.40 14.47 -9.44
C GLY A 40 34.84 13.45 -10.45
N ALA A 41 34.70 13.96 -11.68
CA ALA A 41 34.64 13.26 -12.98
C ALA A 41 33.32 12.56 -13.39
N HIS A 42 32.74 12.73 -14.58
CA HIS A 42 32.93 13.62 -15.74
C HIS A 42 31.61 13.60 -16.54
N ARG A 43 31.23 14.73 -17.14
CA ARG A 43 30.12 14.82 -18.13
C ARG A 43 30.53 14.15 -19.43
N CYS A 44 29.64 13.37 -20.02
CA CYS A 44 29.67 13.02 -21.45
C CYS A 44 28.31 13.38 -22.11
N PRO A 45 28.29 13.85 -23.37
CA PRO A 45 27.11 14.47 -23.98
C PRO A 45 26.17 13.45 -24.66
N LEU A 46 24.88 13.81 -24.65
CA LEU A 46 23.78 13.18 -25.38
C LEU A 46 24.06 13.07 -26.89
N HIS A 47 23.91 11.86 -27.44
CA HIS A 47 23.83 11.64 -28.88
C HIS A 47 22.37 11.42 -29.32
N ARG A 48 22.00 12.21 -30.33
CA ARG A 48 20.71 12.27 -31.02
C ARG A 48 20.70 11.27 -32.17
N ILE A 49 19.74 10.35 -32.19
CA ILE A 49 19.37 9.50 -33.34
C ILE A 49 17.84 9.33 -33.21
N GLY A 50 16.97 9.73 -34.14
CA GLY A 50 17.01 9.55 -35.59
C GLY A 50 15.89 8.59 -35.96
N SER A 51 14.68 9.12 -36.12
CA SER A 51 13.42 8.41 -36.45
C SER A 51 13.44 7.73 -37.82
N ARG A 52 12.91 6.49 -37.92
CA ARG A 52 12.36 5.92 -39.18
C ARG A 52 11.33 4.82 -38.88
N LEU A 53 10.10 5.07 -39.34
CA LEU A 53 9.00 4.09 -39.55
C LEU A 53 9.26 3.29 -40.85
N PRO A 54 8.63 2.11 -41.02
CA PRO A 54 7.49 2.06 -41.96
C PRO A 54 6.37 1.05 -41.61
N SER A 55 5.15 1.38 -42.09
CA SER A 55 4.03 0.48 -42.44
C SER A 55 3.58 0.88 -43.87
N PRO A 56 2.63 0.22 -44.59
CA PRO A 56 1.76 -0.94 -44.27
C PRO A 56 1.59 -1.95 -45.44
N SER A 57 0.78 -3.02 -45.25
CA SER A 57 0.04 -3.68 -46.36
C SER A 57 -1.11 -4.60 -45.90
N HIS A 58 -2.28 -4.47 -46.54
CA HIS A 58 -3.49 -5.32 -46.56
C HIS A 58 -3.94 -5.43 -48.05
N PRO A 59 -5.00 -6.17 -48.46
CA PRO A 59 -5.52 -7.53 -48.17
C PRO A 59 -5.73 -8.32 -49.53
N PRO A 60 -6.63 -9.33 -49.77
CA PRO A 60 -8.11 -9.28 -49.63
C PRO A 60 -8.91 -10.58 -49.29
N CYS A 61 -10.14 -10.36 -48.77
CA CYS A 61 -11.49 -10.93 -49.05
C CYS A 61 -11.75 -12.42 -49.41
N ALA A 62 -12.74 -13.05 -48.72
CA ALA A 62 -13.92 -13.72 -49.32
C ALA A 62 -14.91 -14.29 -48.26
N THR A 63 -16.22 -14.23 -48.56
CA THR A 63 -17.39 -14.71 -47.78
C THR A 63 -18.05 -15.98 -48.40
N PRO A 64 -19.28 -16.45 -48.04
CA PRO A 64 -19.60 -17.68 -47.28
C PRO A 64 -20.39 -18.75 -48.11
N PRO A 65 -20.95 -19.83 -47.51
CA PRO A 65 -22.44 -19.88 -47.37
C PRO A 65 -23.08 -20.75 -46.23
N ARG A 66 -24.30 -20.32 -45.87
CA ARG A 66 -25.60 -20.99 -45.45
C ARG A 66 -25.74 -22.50 -45.14
N ARG A 67 -26.47 -22.82 -44.05
CA ARG A 67 -27.83 -23.48 -43.92
C ARG A 67 -28.02 -24.00 -42.46
N ALA A 68 -29.02 -23.58 -41.69
CA ALA A 68 -30.45 -23.97 -41.64
C ALA A 68 -30.73 -25.44 -41.24
N GLY A 69 -31.31 -25.64 -40.05
CA GLY A 69 -31.89 -26.91 -39.58
C GLY A 69 -32.43 -26.82 -38.15
N THR A 70 -33.75 -26.86 -38.00
CA THR A 70 -34.55 -27.13 -36.77
C THR A 70 -35.48 -28.34 -37.06
N PRO A 71 -36.31 -28.83 -36.12
CA PRO A 71 -36.04 -29.77 -35.03
C PRO A 71 -36.89 -31.07 -35.16
N PRO A 72 -36.95 -31.94 -34.13
CA PRO A 72 -38.28 -32.40 -33.62
C PRO A 72 -38.32 -32.47 -32.07
N VAL A 73 -39.39 -32.05 -31.37
CA VAL A 73 -40.73 -32.64 -31.09
C VAL A 73 -40.73 -33.84 -30.11
N PHE A 74 -41.26 -33.54 -28.90
CA PHE A 74 -42.07 -34.31 -27.93
C PHE A 74 -41.76 -35.79 -27.62
N PHE A 75 -41.66 -36.10 -26.31
CA PHE A 75 -42.52 -37.12 -25.71
C PHE A 75 -42.90 -36.77 -24.26
N SER A 76 -44.21 -36.83 -24.00
CA SER A 76 -44.86 -36.74 -22.70
C SER A 76 -44.88 -38.12 -22.07
N SER A 77 -44.54 -38.22 -20.78
CA SER A 77 -45.01 -39.34 -19.95
C SER A 77 -45.41 -38.84 -18.57
N ARG A 78 -46.72 -38.66 -18.43
CA ARG A 78 -47.46 -38.60 -17.17
C ARG A 78 -47.33 -39.94 -16.45
N ARG A 79 -46.83 -39.96 -15.21
CA ARG A 79 -47.05 -41.09 -14.28
C ARG A 79 -47.64 -40.61 -12.96
N ARG A 80 -48.61 -41.39 -12.50
CA ARG A 80 -49.55 -41.16 -11.40
C ARG A 80 -48.90 -41.10 -10.03
N SER A 81 -49.53 -40.26 -9.21
CA SER A 81 -49.75 -40.35 -7.77
C SER A 81 -49.53 -41.70 -7.09
N SER A 82 -48.83 -41.66 -5.95
CA SER A 82 -49.15 -42.44 -4.76
C SER A 82 -48.79 -41.64 -3.51
N SER A 83 -49.82 -41.19 -2.82
CA SER A 83 -49.82 -40.57 -1.50
C SER A 83 -49.76 -41.63 -0.41
N LEU A 84 -48.78 -41.59 0.50
CA LEU A 84 -48.85 -42.11 1.86
C LEU A 84 -47.89 -41.29 2.77
N PRO A 85 -48.16 -41.18 4.08
CA PRO A 85 -47.82 -40.00 4.87
C PRO A 85 -46.41 -40.07 5.46
N ALA A 86 -45.66 -38.98 5.36
CA ALA A 86 -44.49 -38.76 6.20
C ALA A 86 -44.95 -38.04 7.48
N SER A 87 -44.84 -38.76 8.60
CA SER A 87 -45.10 -38.31 9.95
C SER A 87 -44.49 -36.92 10.21
N SER A 88 -45.35 -35.92 10.45
CA SER A 88 -44.96 -34.54 10.76
C SER A 88 -44.52 -34.39 12.22
N ALA A 89 -43.54 -35.22 12.63
CA ALA A 89 -43.06 -35.29 14.00
C ALA A 89 -41.53 -35.38 14.04
N CYS A 90 -40.84 -34.49 13.33
CA CYS A 90 -39.41 -34.21 13.56
C CYS A 90 -38.94 -32.80 13.12
N CYS A 91 -39.81 -31.93 12.58
CA CYS A 91 -39.38 -30.62 12.07
C CYS A 91 -39.28 -29.51 13.14
N PHE A 92 -39.78 -29.74 14.36
CA PHE A 92 -39.71 -28.76 15.46
C PHE A 92 -38.49 -28.91 16.38
N SER A 93 -37.68 -29.97 16.22
CA SER A 93 -36.59 -30.27 17.16
C SER A 93 -35.24 -29.63 16.81
N MET A 94 -35.09 -28.98 15.65
CA MET A 94 -33.81 -28.42 15.20
C MET A 94 -33.83 -26.89 15.03
N ALA A 95 -35.01 -26.26 15.08
CA ALA A 95 -35.15 -24.81 14.93
C ALA A 95 -34.43 -24.03 16.05
N TRP A 96 -34.45 -24.55 17.28
CA TRP A 96 -33.76 -23.92 18.41
C TRP A 96 -32.23 -23.93 18.24
N ILE A 97 -31.66 -24.93 17.57
CA ILE A 97 -30.22 -24.98 17.26
C ILE A 97 -29.84 -23.82 16.33
N TRP A 98 -30.63 -23.57 15.28
CA TRP A 98 -30.40 -22.45 14.38
C TRP A 98 -30.59 -21.10 15.06
N MET A 99 -31.57 -20.98 15.97
CA MET A 99 -31.78 -19.76 16.76
C MET A 99 -30.61 -19.47 17.70
N VAL A 100 -30.06 -20.51 18.36
CA VAL A 100 -28.88 -20.39 19.23
C VAL A 100 -27.63 -20.04 18.43
N LEU A 101 -27.42 -20.65 17.26
CA LEU A 101 -26.29 -20.35 16.37
C LEU A 101 -26.38 -18.92 15.82
N ALA A 102 -27.56 -18.48 15.39
CA ALA A 102 -27.78 -17.11 14.90
C ALA A 102 -27.57 -16.07 16.01
N ALA A 103 -28.09 -16.31 17.22
CA ALA A 103 -27.87 -15.44 18.37
C ALA A 103 -26.38 -15.38 18.76
N GLY A 104 -25.69 -16.52 18.73
CA GLY A 104 -24.25 -16.59 18.95
C GLY A 104 -23.43 -15.81 17.91
N ALA A 105 -23.80 -15.91 16.63
CA ALA A 105 -23.15 -15.17 15.54
C ALA A 105 -23.36 -13.65 15.67
N VAL A 106 -24.58 -13.21 16.02
CA VAL A 106 -24.90 -11.80 16.27
C VAL A 106 -24.14 -11.28 17.48
N LEU A 107 -24.04 -12.06 18.56
CA LEU A 107 -23.27 -11.70 19.75
C LEU A 107 -21.77 -11.59 19.44
N LEU A 108 -21.20 -12.54 18.69
CA LEU A 108 -19.80 -12.48 18.26
C LEU A 108 -19.54 -11.28 17.35
N TRP A 109 -20.46 -10.97 16.44
CA TRP A 109 -20.37 -9.78 15.59
C TRP A 109 -20.46 -8.49 16.41
N ALA A 110 -21.38 -8.41 17.37
CA ALA A 110 -21.53 -7.25 18.26
C ALA A 110 -20.32 -7.07 19.19
N ILE A 111 -19.74 -8.15 19.71
CA ILE A 111 -18.49 -8.10 20.49
C ILE A 111 -17.32 -7.66 19.61
N SER A 112 -17.24 -8.16 18.38
CA SER A 112 -16.22 -7.74 17.41
C SER A 112 -16.35 -6.26 17.05
N LEU A 113 -17.57 -5.80 16.76
CA LEU A 113 -17.86 -4.39 16.47
C LEU A 113 -17.62 -3.51 17.71
N GLY A 114 -18.00 -3.98 18.89
CA GLY A 114 -17.72 -3.32 20.16
C GLY A 114 -16.23 -3.18 20.42
N ARG A 115 -15.42 -4.18 20.06
CA ARG A 115 -13.94 -4.08 20.13
C ARG A 115 -13.38 -3.06 19.14
N ILE A 116 -13.91 -3.00 17.93
CA ILE A 116 -13.51 -2.02 16.90
C ILE A 116 -13.87 -0.60 17.33
N LEU A 117 -15.07 -0.39 17.89
CA LEU A 117 -15.56 0.91 18.37
C LEU A 117 -14.96 1.32 19.73
N SER A 118 -14.53 0.35 20.55
CA SER A 118 -13.84 0.60 21.83
C SER A 118 -12.32 0.72 21.69
N TYR A 119 -11.75 0.59 20.48
CA TYR A 119 -10.41 1.10 20.21
C TYR A 119 -10.46 2.62 20.35
N SER A 120 -10.28 3.09 21.58
CA SER A 120 -9.69 4.39 21.82
C SER A 120 -8.44 4.47 20.95
N SER A 121 -8.35 5.56 20.18
CA SER A 121 -7.26 5.87 19.24
C SER A 121 -5.94 5.26 19.68
N PRO A 122 -5.17 4.58 18.81
CA PRO A 122 -3.89 3.99 19.19
C PRO A 122 -2.93 5.09 19.63
N SER A 123 -2.95 5.38 20.93
CA SER A 123 -2.00 6.23 21.62
C SER A 123 -0.83 5.36 22.03
N CYS A 124 -0.05 4.91 21.05
CA CYS A 124 1.27 4.32 21.28
C CYS A 124 1.95 3.99 19.95
N VAL A 125 2.40 5.02 19.24
CA VAL A 125 3.60 4.88 18.41
C VAL A 125 4.77 4.95 19.40
N PRO A 126 5.54 3.86 19.63
CA PRO A 126 6.78 3.99 20.38
C PRO A 126 7.66 5.00 19.65
N LEU A 127 8.10 6.02 20.37
CA LEU A 127 8.93 7.11 19.87
C LEU A 127 10.29 6.52 19.47
N SER A 128 10.48 6.15 18.20
CA SER A 128 11.82 6.00 17.66
C SER A 128 12.49 7.38 17.72
N PRO A 129 13.56 7.60 18.49
CA PRO A 129 14.10 8.95 18.73
C PRO A 129 14.82 9.58 17.52
N GLN A 130 14.73 9.00 16.31
CA GLN A 130 15.65 9.30 15.22
C GLN A 130 15.02 9.59 13.85
N PHE A 131 13.69 9.47 13.68
CA PHE A 131 13.06 9.84 12.42
C PHE A 131 12.77 11.35 12.41
N MET A 132 13.46 12.09 11.52
CA MET A 132 13.47 13.55 11.45
C MET A 132 13.74 14.23 12.81
N PRO A 133 14.93 14.05 13.44
CA PRO A 133 15.28 14.87 14.60
C PRO A 133 15.24 16.34 14.19
N PRO A 134 14.79 17.26 15.08
CA PRO A 134 14.82 18.67 14.79
C PRO A 134 16.22 19.06 14.34
N LEU A 135 16.36 19.55 13.10
CA LEU A 135 17.62 20.17 12.70
C LEU A 135 17.72 21.43 13.56
N ARG A 136 18.72 21.47 14.45
CA ARG A 136 19.08 22.55 15.37
C ARG A 136 18.13 23.75 15.35
N GLY A 137 17.25 23.85 16.35
CA GLY A 137 16.48 25.07 16.63
C GLY A 137 15.32 25.38 15.67
N ASP A 138 15.09 24.57 14.65
CA ASP A 138 14.05 24.86 13.66
C ASP A 138 12.69 24.28 14.09
N ARG A 139 11.86 25.14 14.67
CA ARG A 139 10.42 24.87 14.97
C ARG A 139 9.55 25.00 13.71
N ARG A 140 10.12 25.00 12.50
CA ARG A 140 9.36 25.24 11.27
C ARG A 140 8.77 23.96 10.70
N SER A 141 7.53 24.08 10.27
CA SER A 141 6.90 23.16 9.33
C SER A 141 7.81 23.00 8.11
N ARG A 142 7.99 21.76 7.65
CA ARG A 142 8.76 21.44 6.46
C ARG A 142 7.82 21.02 5.35
N ASN A 143 8.20 21.27 4.11
CA ASN A 143 7.55 20.68 2.95
C ASN A 143 8.21 19.33 2.67
N VAL A 144 7.45 18.25 2.87
CA VAL A 144 7.90 16.87 2.66
C VAL A 144 7.27 16.34 1.38
N LEU A 145 8.09 15.89 0.46
CA LEU A 145 7.66 15.22 -0.77
C LEU A 145 7.80 13.70 -0.60
N LEU A 146 6.70 12.99 -0.74
CA LEU A 146 6.68 11.55 -0.90
C LEU A 146 6.78 11.23 -2.39
N VAL A 147 7.82 10.49 -2.79
CA VAL A 147 8.00 10.06 -4.18
C VAL A 147 7.74 8.56 -4.26
N VAL A 148 6.66 8.21 -4.96
CA VAL A 148 6.12 6.84 -5.08
C VAL A 148 6.00 6.42 -6.53
N ALA A 149 5.92 5.12 -6.80
CA ALA A 149 5.89 4.59 -8.16
C ALA A 149 4.45 4.52 -8.70
N HIS A 150 3.52 4.05 -7.87
CA HIS A 150 2.17 3.69 -8.26
C HIS A 150 1.10 4.31 -7.35
N PRO A 151 -0.15 4.42 -7.82
CA PRO A 151 -1.28 4.78 -6.98
C PRO A 151 -1.68 3.58 -6.12
N ASP A 152 -1.50 3.69 -4.79
CA ASP A 152 -1.69 2.71 -3.69
C ASP A 152 -0.49 2.68 -2.73
N ASP A 153 0.71 2.96 -3.23
CA ASP A 153 1.95 2.99 -2.46
C ASP A 153 1.87 3.89 -1.22
N GLU A 154 1.21 5.03 -1.35
CA GLU A 154 1.04 6.01 -0.26
C GLU A 154 0.25 5.42 0.90
N SER A 155 -0.76 4.62 0.59
CA SER A 155 -1.64 3.98 1.57
C SER A 155 -1.05 2.68 2.07
N MET A 156 -0.44 1.89 1.19
CA MET A 156 0.10 0.57 1.47
C MET A 156 1.37 0.64 2.32
N PHE A 157 2.29 1.56 1.99
CA PHE A 157 3.62 1.62 2.62
C PHE A 157 3.81 2.85 3.50
N PHE A 158 3.19 3.98 3.15
CA PHE A 158 3.53 5.27 3.75
C PHE A 158 2.44 5.88 4.64
N ALA A 159 1.25 5.28 4.78
CA ALA A 159 0.18 5.86 5.58
C ALA A 159 0.61 6.16 7.03
N PRO A 160 1.31 5.27 7.76
CA PRO A 160 1.79 5.60 9.10
C PRO A 160 2.78 6.78 9.11
N THR A 161 3.65 6.87 8.10
CA THR A 161 4.63 7.95 7.92
C THR A 161 3.94 9.28 7.64
N ILE A 162 2.98 9.29 6.73
CA ILE A 162 2.17 10.47 6.39
C ILE A 162 1.47 10.98 7.64
N LEU A 163 0.76 10.11 8.37
CA LEU A 163 0.04 10.48 9.59
C LEU A 163 1.00 11.02 10.67
N PHE A 164 2.15 10.39 10.85
CA PHE A 164 3.17 10.87 11.78
C PHE A 164 3.68 12.27 11.41
N LEU A 165 4.10 12.48 10.16
CA LEU A 165 4.66 13.77 9.73
C LEU A 165 3.61 14.89 9.80
N LYS A 166 2.36 14.59 9.46
CA LYS A 166 1.25 15.53 9.65
C LYS A 166 0.99 15.86 11.10
N SER A 167 1.06 14.88 12.00
CA SER A 167 0.93 15.13 13.45
C SER A 167 2.01 16.06 14.00
N LYS A 168 3.16 16.16 13.30
CA LYS A 168 4.25 17.11 13.59
C LYS A 168 4.09 18.47 12.91
N GLY A 169 3.01 18.70 12.17
CA GLY A 169 2.75 19.96 11.47
C GLY A 169 3.56 20.13 10.19
N HIS A 170 4.08 19.05 9.61
CA HIS A 170 4.72 19.11 8.29
C HIS A 170 3.68 19.12 7.18
N ASN A 171 4.02 19.81 6.09
CA ASN A 171 3.21 19.89 4.90
C ASN A 171 3.60 18.76 3.94
N ILE A 172 2.64 17.97 3.47
CA ILE A 172 2.90 16.75 2.70
C ILE A 172 2.50 16.96 1.24
N HIS A 173 3.41 16.59 0.33
CA HIS A 173 3.20 16.52 -1.10
C HIS A 173 3.43 15.10 -1.57
N ILE A 174 2.72 14.67 -2.61
CA ILE A 174 2.89 13.34 -3.22
C ILE A 174 3.18 13.51 -4.70
N LEU A 175 4.26 12.89 -5.15
CA LEU A 175 4.60 12.71 -6.56
C LEU A 175 4.56 11.22 -6.87
N CYS A 176 3.53 10.79 -7.60
CA CYS A 176 3.37 9.45 -8.10
C CYS A 176 3.86 9.38 -9.55
N MET A 177 4.86 8.55 -9.80
CA MET A 177 5.62 8.53 -11.07
C MET A 177 4.86 7.91 -12.24
N SER A 178 3.81 7.13 -11.97
CA SER A 178 2.98 6.49 -12.99
C SER A 178 1.51 6.48 -12.58
N ARG A 179 0.62 6.21 -13.54
CA ARG A 179 -0.80 5.94 -13.25
C ARG A 179 -1.08 4.51 -12.77
N GLY A 180 -0.08 3.65 -12.61
CA GLY A 180 -0.30 2.24 -12.26
C GLY A 180 -1.14 1.47 -13.28
N ASN A 181 -0.95 1.76 -14.58
CA ASN A 181 -1.84 1.32 -15.66
C ASN A 181 -1.53 -0.08 -16.21
N ALA A 182 -0.78 -0.93 -15.50
CA ALA A 182 -0.43 -2.27 -15.98
C ALA A 182 -1.67 -3.12 -16.35
N ASP A 183 -2.75 -2.97 -15.57
CA ASP A 183 -4.03 -3.67 -15.80
C ASP A 183 -5.03 -2.86 -16.64
N GLY A 184 -4.61 -1.72 -17.22
CA GLY A 184 -5.49 -0.82 -17.98
C GLY A 184 -6.45 0.03 -17.11
N LEU A 185 -6.24 0.06 -15.79
CA LEU A 185 -7.10 0.75 -14.81
C LEU A 185 -6.53 2.09 -14.31
N GLY A 186 -5.53 2.66 -14.99
CA GLY A 186 -4.76 3.79 -14.46
C GLY A 186 -5.55 5.08 -14.25
N ASN A 187 -6.66 5.30 -14.98
CA ASN A 187 -7.56 6.42 -14.70
C ASN A 187 -8.28 6.22 -13.36
N THR A 188 -8.82 5.02 -13.13
CA THR A 188 -9.48 4.67 -11.87
C THR A 188 -8.50 4.77 -10.71
N ARG A 189 -7.32 4.14 -10.83
CA ARG A 189 -6.28 4.15 -9.78
C ARG A 189 -5.77 5.55 -9.45
N LYS A 190 -5.67 6.42 -10.46
CA LYS A 190 -5.35 7.84 -10.24
C LYS A 190 -6.40 8.51 -9.34
N GLU A 191 -7.68 8.35 -9.63
CA GLU A 191 -8.75 8.94 -8.81
C GLU A 191 -8.80 8.32 -7.41
N GLU A 192 -8.55 7.00 -7.29
CA GLU A 192 -8.44 6.31 -6.00
C GLU A 192 -7.33 6.91 -5.12
N LEU A 193 -6.15 7.19 -5.70
CA LEU A 193 -5.06 7.87 -4.99
C LEU A 193 -5.46 9.27 -4.53
N TYR A 194 -6.18 10.04 -5.35
CA TYR A 194 -6.68 11.36 -4.92
C TYR A 194 -7.65 11.25 -3.74
N HIS A 195 -8.59 10.30 -3.76
CA HIS A 195 -9.50 10.06 -2.64
C HIS A 195 -8.79 9.54 -1.38
N ALA A 196 -7.79 8.68 -1.54
CA ALA A 196 -6.95 8.23 -0.43
C ALA A 196 -6.20 9.40 0.21
N CYS A 197 -5.63 10.29 -0.61
CA CYS A 197 -4.95 11.50 -0.15
C CYS A 197 -5.90 12.47 0.57
N GLU A 198 -7.13 12.66 0.06
CA GLU A 198 -8.16 13.45 0.71
C GLU A 198 -8.52 12.89 2.11
N THR A 199 -8.60 11.56 2.22
CA THR A 199 -8.81 10.86 3.50
C THR A 199 -7.66 11.13 4.47
N LEU A 200 -6.42 11.14 3.97
CA LEU A 200 -5.20 11.52 4.70
C LEU A 200 -5.07 13.04 4.90
N LYS A 201 -6.08 13.82 4.50
CA LYS A 201 -6.16 15.29 4.59
C LYS A 201 -5.08 16.02 3.79
N ILE A 202 -4.56 15.42 2.73
CA ILE A 202 -3.61 16.03 1.80
C ILE A 202 -4.42 16.73 0.70
N PRO A 203 -4.30 18.07 0.55
CA PRO A 203 -4.93 18.81 -0.53
C PRO A 203 -4.62 18.26 -1.92
N HIS A 204 -5.62 18.28 -2.79
CA HIS A 204 -5.53 17.74 -4.15
C HIS A 204 -4.40 18.40 -4.96
N GLU A 205 -4.14 19.69 -4.76
CA GLU A 205 -3.08 20.45 -5.43
C GLU A 205 -1.67 19.95 -5.07
N GLN A 206 -1.52 19.31 -3.92
CA GLN A 206 -0.26 18.77 -3.44
C GLN A 206 0.00 17.33 -3.90
N VAL A 207 -0.92 16.76 -4.68
CA VAL A 207 -0.84 15.40 -5.20
C VAL A 207 -0.73 15.45 -6.72
N LYS A 208 0.38 14.95 -7.26
CA LYS A 208 0.61 14.83 -8.69
C LYS A 208 0.80 13.38 -9.08
N VAL A 209 -0.02 12.92 -10.02
CA VAL A 209 0.15 11.64 -10.72
C VAL A 209 0.66 11.93 -12.13
N LEU A 210 1.79 11.33 -12.49
CA LEU A 210 2.37 11.47 -13.82
C LEU A 210 1.80 10.42 -14.77
N ASP A 211 1.69 10.81 -16.05
CA ASP A 211 1.34 9.94 -17.16
C ASP A 211 2.39 10.11 -18.25
N HIS A 212 3.61 9.64 -17.94
CA HIS A 212 4.75 9.79 -18.84
C HIS A 212 4.98 8.49 -19.63
N PRO A 213 5.13 8.52 -20.96
CA PRO A 213 5.24 7.31 -21.79
C PRO A 213 6.47 6.45 -21.47
N LYS A 214 7.49 7.02 -20.80
CA LYS A 214 8.70 6.29 -20.35
C LYS A 214 8.67 5.82 -18.90
N LEU A 215 7.58 6.11 -18.17
CA LEU A 215 7.39 5.73 -16.75
C LEU A 215 6.11 4.89 -16.62
N GLN A 216 5.96 3.91 -17.50
CA GLN A 216 4.81 3.00 -17.45
C GLN A 216 5.02 1.93 -16.37
N ASP A 217 3.94 1.56 -15.71
CA ASP A 217 3.94 0.52 -14.68
C ASP A 217 4.19 -0.86 -15.29
N GLY A 218 5.13 -1.61 -14.71
CA GLY A 218 5.30 -3.03 -15.03
C GLY A 218 6.62 -3.62 -14.56
N PHE A 219 6.66 -4.95 -14.41
CA PHE A 219 7.85 -5.69 -14.00
C PHE A 219 8.96 -5.76 -15.07
N HIS A 220 8.61 -5.46 -16.32
CA HIS A 220 9.55 -5.46 -17.45
C HIS A 220 9.91 -4.04 -17.92
N GLU A 221 9.32 -3.03 -17.31
CA GLU A 221 9.58 -1.63 -17.62
C GLU A 221 10.79 -1.15 -16.81
N GLN A 222 11.76 -0.55 -17.50
CA GLN A 222 12.93 0.08 -16.88
C GLN A 222 12.80 1.59 -16.98
N TRP A 223 12.75 2.26 -15.84
CA TRP A 223 12.61 3.71 -15.83
C TRP A 223 13.99 4.38 -15.84
N ASP A 224 14.12 5.42 -16.67
CA ASP A 224 15.36 6.20 -16.70
C ASP A 224 15.51 7.01 -15.39
N HIS A 225 16.56 6.71 -14.62
CA HIS A 225 16.83 7.40 -13.35
C HIS A 225 17.09 8.89 -13.54
N GLY A 226 17.55 9.33 -14.73
CA GLY A 226 17.73 10.74 -15.05
C GLY A 226 16.40 11.48 -15.14
N LEU A 227 15.44 10.90 -15.85
CA LEU A 227 14.08 11.41 -15.98
C LEU A 227 13.37 11.47 -14.61
N VAL A 228 13.47 10.42 -13.81
CA VAL A 228 12.93 10.42 -12.43
C VAL A 228 13.53 11.55 -11.61
N ALA A 229 14.86 11.77 -11.70
CA ALA A 229 15.54 12.84 -11.01
C ALA A 229 15.11 14.24 -11.49
N GLU A 230 14.93 14.41 -12.80
CA GLU A 230 14.48 15.66 -13.44
C GLU A 230 13.07 16.04 -12.97
N LEU A 231 12.11 15.12 -13.10
CA LEU A 231 10.72 15.34 -12.68
C LEU A 231 10.59 15.58 -11.16
N THR A 232 11.44 14.93 -10.38
CA THR A 232 11.54 15.19 -8.93
C THR A 232 12.06 16.61 -8.68
N MET A 233 13.11 17.05 -9.39
CA MET A 233 13.66 18.39 -9.25
C MET A 233 12.63 19.48 -9.58
N GLU A 234 11.84 19.29 -10.63
CA GLU A 234 10.74 20.20 -10.98
C GLU A 234 9.77 20.37 -9.80
N HIS A 235 9.36 19.28 -9.16
CA HIS A 235 8.45 19.32 -8.00
C HIS A 235 9.10 19.92 -6.76
N VAL A 236 10.39 19.63 -6.53
CA VAL A 236 11.16 20.21 -5.43
C VAL A 236 11.20 21.72 -5.53
N LEU A 237 11.45 22.25 -6.73
CA LEU A 237 11.47 23.69 -6.97
C LEU A 237 10.08 24.32 -6.87
N LEU A 238 9.06 23.67 -7.46
CA LEU A 238 7.69 24.16 -7.47
C LEU A 238 7.12 24.34 -6.05
N TRP A 239 7.42 23.40 -5.16
CA TRP A 239 6.83 23.34 -3.81
C TRP A 239 7.80 23.70 -2.68
N ALA A 240 9.01 24.17 -3.01
CA ALA A 240 10.07 24.45 -2.05
C ALA A 240 10.24 23.31 -1.03
N ILE A 241 10.47 22.10 -1.55
CA ILE A 241 10.57 20.87 -0.76
C ILE A 241 11.89 20.86 0.04
N ASP A 242 11.79 20.58 1.34
CA ASP A 242 12.94 20.45 2.24
C ASP A 242 13.36 18.99 2.42
N THR A 243 12.42 18.06 2.27
CA THR A 243 12.65 16.65 2.59
C THR A 243 11.92 15.73 1.62
N ILE A 244 12.62 14.72 1.14
CA ILE A 244 12.08 13.65 0.30
C ILE A 244 11.98 12.37 1.12
N VAL A 245 10.88 11.64 0.96
CA VAL A 245 10.70 10.29 1.50
C VAL A 245 10.38 9.36 0.33
N THR A 246 11.03 8.20 0.26
CA THR A 246 10.84 7.22 -0.82
C THR A 246 11.24 5.80 -0.40
N PHE A 247 11.29 4.86 -1.33
CA PHE A 247 11.67 3.46 -1.12
C PHE A 247 13.18 3.27 -0.84
N ASP A 248 13.52 2.16 -0.20
CA ASP A 248 14.90 1.68 -0.14
C ASP A 248 15.40 1.13 -1.48
N SER A 249 16.69 0.75 -1.51
CA SER A 249 17.33 0.14 -2.66
C SER A 249 16.76 -1.23 -3.05
N TYR A 250 16.03 -1.90 -2.16
CA TYR A 250 15.37 -3.15 -2.47
C TYR A 250 14.01 -2.94 -3.15
N GLY A 251 13.44 -1.74 -3.03
CA GLY A 251 12.11 -1.42 -3.56
C GLY A 251 10.99 -2.00 -2.69
N VAL A 252 11.23 -2.13 -1.37
CA VAL A 252 10.34 -2.72 -0.35
C VAL A 252 9.99 -4.19 -0.62
N SER A 253 9.20 -4.47 -1.65
CA SER A 253 8.78 -5.80 -2.07
C SER A 253 9.64 -6.40 -3.18
N GLY A 254 10.60 -5.65 -3.72
CA GLY A 254 11.43 -6.06 -4.85
C GLY A 254 10.98 -5.52 -6.21
N HIS A 255 9.90 -4.73 -6.27
CA HIS A 255 9.34 -4.21 -7.52
C HIS A 255 10.37 -3.32 -8.28
N PRO A 256 10.60 -3.54 -9.59
CA PRO A 256 11.62 -2.81 -10.34
C PRO A 256 11.35 -1.30 -10.39
N ASN A 257 10.11 -0.86 -10.59
CA ASN A 257 9.82 0.59 -10.60
C ASN A 257 10.12 1.25 -9.24
N HIS A 258 9.95 0.56 -8.10
CA HIS A 258 10.31 1.12 -6.79
C HIS A 258 11.83 1.30 -6.66
N LYS A 259 12.61 0.34 -7.19
CA LYS A 259 14.08 0.44 -7.27
C LYS A 259 14.50 1.58 -8.17
N ASP A 260 13.84 1.77 -9.31
CA ASP A 260 14.14 2.88 -10.22
C ASP A 260 13.83 4.23 -9.60
N VAL A 261 12.74 4.35 -8.83
CA VAL A 261 12.45 5.54 -8.03
C VAL A 261 13.59 5.79 -7.04
N HIS A 262 14.00 4.79 -6.25
CA HIS A 262 15.12 4.91 -5.32
C HIS A 262 16.41 5.40 -6.00
N HIS A 263 16.77 4.81 -7.14
CA HIS A 263 17.97 5.20 -7.89
C HIS A 263 17.85 6.58 -8.52
N GLY A 264 16.67 6.96 -9.00
CA GLY A 264 16.35 8.30 -9.47
C GLY A 264 16.52 9.36 -8.37
N ILE A 265 16.04 9.09 -7.16
CA ILE A 265 16.24 9.99 -6.01
C ILE A 265 17.73 10.08 -5.62
N CYS A 266 18.46 8.97 -5.66
CA CYS A 266 19.91 9.01 -5.46
C CYS A 266 20.59 9.91 -6.50
N LYS A 267 20.24 9.77 -7.79
CA LYS A 267 20.78 10.60 -8.87
C LYS A 267 20.42 12.08 -8.70
N PHE A 268 19.19 12.39 -8.28
CA PHE A 268 18.75 13.73 -7.91
C PHE A 268 19.65 14.33 -6.82
N LEU A 269 19.87 13.61 -5.72
CA LEU A 269 20.71 14.09 -4.61
C LEU A 269 22.17 14.30 -5.04
N HIS A 270 22.68 13.42 -5.91
CA HIS A 270 24.03 13.57 -6.48
C HIS A 270 24.16 14.83 -7.33
N ALA A 271 23.14 15.15 -8.13
CA ALA A 271 23.11 16.37 -8.94
C ALA A 271 22.89 17.63 -8.09
N ASN A 272 22.09 17.52 -7.02
CA ASN A 272 21.71 18.63 -6.15
C ASN A 272 22.53 18.70 -4.84
N ARG A 273 23.81 18.33 -4.88
CA ARG A 273 24.69 18.28 -3.68
C ARG A 273 24.83 19.59 -2.91
N GLN A 274 24.55 20.73 -3.56
CA GLN A 274 24.61 22.05 -2.94
C GLN A 274 23.25 22.50 -2.37
N GLY A 275 22.17 21.75 -2.66
CA GLY A 275 20.83 22.02 -2.17
C GLY A 275 20.63 21.56 -0.72
N ASN A 276 19.67 22.20 -0.04
CA ASN A 276 19.31 21.89 1.35
C ASN A 276 18.26 20.78 1.49
N VAL A 277 18.10 19.92 0.47
CA VAL A 277 17.09 18.85 0.48
C VAL A 277 17.65 17.59 1.11
N GLU A 278 16.97 17.07 2.13
CA GLU A 278 17.30 15.79 2.75
C GLU A 278 16.45 14.65 2.19
N ALA A 279 16.96 13.43 2.15
CA ALA A 279 16.17 12.27 1.74
C ALA A 279 16.20 11.13 2.77
N TRP A 280 15.06 10.45 2.90
CA TRP A 280 14.85 9.31 3.77
C TRP A 280 14.25 8.16 2.98
N GLU A 281 14.76 6.96 3.23
CA GLU A 281 14.27 5.73 2.60
C GLU A 281 13.54 4.86 3.63
N LEU A 282 12.45 4.22 3.18
CA LEU A 282 11.71 3.23 3.93
C LEU A 282 12.45 1.88 3.90
N VAL A 283 12.87 1.40 5.08
CA VAL A 283 13.64 0.17 5.34
C VAL A 283 12.80 -0.86 6.07
#